data_AF-A0A7H1J917-F1
#
_entry.id   AF-A0A7H1J917-F1
#
_cell.length_a   1.000
_cell.length_b   1.000
_cell.length_c   1.000
_cell.angle_alpha   90.00
_cell.angle_beta   90.00
_cell.angle_gamma   90.00
#
_symmetry.space_group_name_H-M   'P 1'
#
loop_
_entity.id
_entity.type
_entity.pdbx_description
1 polymer ?
#
loop_
_entity_poly.entity_id
_entity_poly.type
_entity_poly.pdbx_seq_one_letter_code
_entity_poly.pdbx_strand_id
1 'polypeptide(L)'
;MSKIKQVSSNLWVGPSMMGVTPHFKRTEHAIKYYPKGESLIHDPLQPGNKKPSLIYKNKETEDLGEVFEGASAGGHEGYLDMRVDSVVNRGEGFYIMGIIGILFWWSFEYFVLSAIQDELIRDISIYSGYAFFGIGALICLFRTLHTPVRFHKANQEVYVWHKKVLYRIPWDECELSIRVDNRNIGLKGQQDGYQLTLWLNPKHAINKDLTGQKHVPLNMFHNMDHHIPLYAYWEYVRRYMTGDTSLYIEMSKEPRVPGFNTEMAKRVGYIKAIFLFVIMTPFAFLFKPAKMALLSPFKEKWPAEVHEWTGERCDWH
;
A
#
# COMPACT_ATOMS: atom_id res chain seq x y z
N MET A 1 -14.82 -11.76 14.73
CA MET A 1 -14.19 -12.97 15.31
C MET A 1 -12.86 -13.21 14.61
N SER A 2 -11.81 -13.45 15.38
CA SER A 2 -10.46 -13.74 14.84
C SER A 2 -10.49 -15.05 14.03
N LYS A 3 -9.95 -15.00 12.81
CA LYS A 3 -9.75 -16.15 11.92
C LYS A 3 -8.44 -16.88 12.24
N ILE A 4 -7.53 -16.24 12.96
CA ILE A 4 -6.25 -16.79 13.39
C ILE A 4 -6.44 -17.59 14.69
N LYS A 5 -5.95 -18.83 14.71
CA LYS A 5 -6.05 -19.73 15.87
C LYS A 5 -4.72 -19.82 16.59
N GLN A 6 -4.70 -19.58 17.89
CA GLN A 6 -3.54 -19.87 18.71
C GLN A 6 -3.42 -21.38 18.92
N VAL A 7 -2.29 -21.96 18.51
CA VAL A 7 -2.03 -23.41 18.59
C VAL A 7 -1.05 -23.71 19.73
N SER A 8 -0.18 -22.76 20.08
CA SER A 8 0.68 -22.85 21.26
C SER A 8 0.94 -21.46 21.86
N SER A 9 1.70 -21.39 22.94
CA SER A 9 2.06 -20.12 23.60
C SER A 9 2.71 -19.10 22.65
N ASN A 10 3.42 -19.58 21.63
CA ASN A 10 4.17 -18.75 20.68
C ASN A 10 3.81 -18.98 19.20
N LEU A 11 2.74 -19.73 18.90
CA LEU A 11 2.34 -20.06 17.54
C LEU A 11 0.86 -19.79 17.29
N TRP A 12 0.61 -19.05 16.22
CA TRP A 12 -0.70 -18.74 15.68
C TRP A 12 -0.77 -19.18 14.23
N VAL A 13 -1.85 -19.86 13.87
CA VAL A 13 -2.08 -20.39 12.53
C VAL A 13 -3.26 -19.67 11.91
N GLY A 14 -3.03 -19.02 10.76
CA GLY A 14 -4.10 -18.42 9.98
C GLY A 14 -4.80 -19.44 9.08
N PRO A 15 -5.91 -19.03 8.43
CA PRO A 15 -6.65 -19.89 7.52
C PRO A 15 -5.79 -20.35 6.33
N SER A 16 -5.96 -21.59 5.89
CA SER A 16 -5.35 -22.07 4.66
C SER A 16 -6.09 -21.51 3.44
N MET A 17 -5.37 -20.85 2.54
CA MET A 17 -5.91 -20.34 1.27
C MET A 17 -4.86 -20.52 0.17
N MET A 18 -5.27 -20.90 -1.05
CA MET A 18 -4.36 -21.08 -2.20
C MET A 18 -3.07 -21.88 -1.91
N GLY A 19 -3.15 -22.90 -1.04
CA GLY A 19 -2.00 -23.72 -0.65
C GLY A 19 -1.08 -23.11 0.43
N VAL A 20 -1.37 -21.89 0.91
CA VAL A 20 -0.60 -21.21 1.94
C VAL A 20 -1.35 -21.20 3.27
N THR A 21 -0.73 -21.81 4.28
CA THR A 21 -1.14 -21.75 5.67
C THR A 21 -0.11 -20.94 6.45
N PRO A 22 -0.44 -19.70 6.86
CA PRO A 22 0.51 -18.81 7.51
C PRO A 22 0.72 -19.22 8.97
N HIS A 23 1.99 -19.17 9.39
CA HIS A 23 2.41 -19.49 10.75
C HIS A 23 3.02 -18.23 11.36
N PHE A 24 2.25 -17.56 12.22
CA PHE A 24 2.70 -16.37 12.91
C PHE A 24 3.26 -16.76 14.27
N LYS A 25 4.41 -16.19 14.62
CA LYS A 25 5.12 -16.48 15.86
C LYS A 25 5.61 -15.20 16.51
N ARG A 26 5.93 -15.30 17.80
CA ARG A 26 6.78 -14.31 18.49
C ARG A 26 8.22 -14.76 18.37
N THR A 27 9.13 -13.85 18.06
CA THR A 27 10.56 -14.17 17.90
C THR A 27 11.40 -13.34 18.86
N GLU A 28 12.48 -13.92 19.38
CA GLU A 28 13.46 -13.19 20.21
C GLU A 28 14.08 -12.03 19.45
N HIS A 29 14.33 -12.22 18.14
CA HIS A 29 14.79 -11.17 17.24
C HIS A 29 13.83 -9.97 17.24
N ALA A 30 12.52 -10.20 17.07
CA ALA A 30 11.54 -9.12 17.13
C ALA A 30 11.51 -8.43 18.49
N ILE A 31 11.54 -9.17 19.60
CA ILE A 31 11.55 -8.61 20.97
C ILE A 31 12.72 -7.63 21.13
N LYS A 32 13.91 -8.04 20.68
CA LYS A 32 15.14 -7.27 20.81
C LYS A 32 15.17 -6.05 19.89
N TYR A 33 14.86 -6.25 18.60
CA TYR A 33 15.15 -5.26 17.56
C TYR A 33 13.94 -4.47 17.08
N TYR A 34 12.73 -5.00 17.21
CA TYR A 34 11.52 -4.35 16.68
C TYR A 34 10.75 -3.58 17.76
N PRO A 35 10.08 -2.48 17.38
CA PRO A 35 9.19 -1.76 18.28
C PRO A 35 8.01 -2.64 18.65
N LYS A 36 7.68 -2.69 19.95
CA LYS A 36 6.63 -3.56 20.51
C LYS A 36 6.81 -5.05 20.17
N GLY A 37 8.06 -5.52 20.06
CA GLY A 37 8.36 -6.91 19.69
C GLY A 37 7.73 -7.99 20.58
N GLU A 38 7.49 -7.69 21.86
CA GLU A 38 6.82 -8.62 22.81
C GLU A 38 5.38 -8.95 22.42
N SER A 39 4.67 -7.99 21.81
CA SER A 39 3.30 -8.17 21.34
C SER A 39 3.21 -8.45 19.85
N LEU A 40 4.34 -8.40 19.13
CA LEU A 40 4.39 -8.62 17.69
C LEU A 40 4.24 -10.11 17.37
N ILE A 41 3.19 -10.45 16.63
CA ILE A 41 3.00 -11.77 16.05
C ILE A 41 3.21 -11.65 14.54
N HIS A 42 4.22 -12.34 14.01
CA HIS A 42 4.60 -12.20 12.62
C HIS A 42 5.15 -13.50 12.02
N ASP A 43 5.11 -13.59 10.70
CA ASP A 43 5.71 -14.63 9.89
C ASP A 43 6.92 -14.03 9.14
N PRO A 44 8.16 -14.31 9.58
CA PRO A 44 9.36 -13.83 8.91
C PRO A 44 9.49 -14.38 7.49
N LEU A 45 9.76 -13.50 6.53
CA LEU A 45 9.93 -13.84 5.12
C LEU A 45 11.41 -13.78 4.70
N GLN A 46 12.09 -12.68 5.06
CA GLN A 46 13.52 -12.42 4.84
C GLN A 46 14.16 -12.05 6.19
N PRO A 47 15.40 -12.51 6.52
CA PRO A 47 16.41 -13.19 5.69
C PRO A 47 16.17 -14.67 5.38
N GLY A 48 15.07 -15.28 5.89
CA GLY A 48 14.78 -16.69 5.67
C GLY A 48 14.46 -17.12 4.23
N ASN A 49 14.40 -16.18 3.28
CA ASN A 49 14.05 -16.37 1.87
C ASN A 49 12.85 -17.33 1.69
N LYS A 50 11.79 -17.14 2.49
CA LYS A 50 10.67 -18.07 2.57
C LYS A 50 9.99 -18.22 1.21
N LYS A 51 9.78 -19.44 0.75
CA LYS A 51 9.10 -19.76 -0.52
C LYS A 51 7.71 -20.33 -0.24
N PRO A 52 6.65 -19.51 -0.07
CA PRO A 52 5.29 -20.01 0.04
C PRO A 52 4.86 -20.76 -1.23
N SER A 53 4.27 -21.94 -1.05
CA SER A 53 3.66 -22.71 -2.14
C SER A 53 2.32 -22.08 -2.56
N LEU A 54 2.38 -21.02 -3.37
CA LEU A 54 1.18 -20.43 -3.98
C LEU A 54 0.67 -21.36 -5.09
N ILE A 55 -0.36 -22.15 -4.79
CA ILE A 55 -1.05 -22.98 -5.79
C ILE A 55 -2.07 -22.08 -6.47
N TYR A 56 -1.66 -21.46 -7.57
CA TYR A 56 -2.52 -20.63 -8.39
C TYR A 56 -3.15 -21.49 -9.50
N LYS A 57 -4.43 -21.85 -9.34
CA LYS A 57 -5.20 -22.49 -10.42
C LYS A 57 -5.68 -21.39 -11.37
N ASN A 58 -4.97 -21.26 -12.47
CA ASN A 58 -5.22 -20.29 -13.53
C ASN A 58 -6.69 -20.37 -13.99
N LYS A 59 -7.47 -19.31 -13.73
CA LYS A 59 -8.53 -18.90 -14.65
C LYS A 59 -7.91 -17.80 -15.47
N GLU A 60 -8.00 -17.88 -16.79
CA GLU A 60 -7.38 -16.97 -17.79
C GLU A 60 -7.68 -15.46 -17.58
N THR A 61 -8.50 -15.10 -16.58
CA THR A 61 -8.94 -13.74 -16.28
C THR A 61 -8.58 -13.24 -14.87
N GLU A 62 -7.95 -14.03 -13.99
CA GLU A 62 -7.74 -13.68 -12.57
C GLU A 62 -6.27 -13.56 -12.15
N ASP A 63 -5.34 -13.27 -13.07
CA ASP A 63 -3.91 -13.22 -12.73
C ASP A 63 -3.64 -12.33 -11.50
N LEU A 64 -2.68 -12.76 -10.66
CA LEU A 64 -2.13 -11.93 -9.56
C LEU A 64 -1.59 -10.57 -10.05
N GLY A 65 -1.55 -10.37 -11.36
CA GLY A 65 -1.40 -9.09 -12.05
C GLY A 65 -2.24 -7.98 -11.43
N GLU A 66 -3.49 -8.19 -11.01
CA GLU A 66 -4.28 -7.11 -10.40
C GLU A 66 -3.70 -6.63 -9.04
N VAL A 67 -3.22 -7.58 -8.22
CA VAL A 67 -2.54 -7.27 -6.95
C VAL A 67 -1.24 -6.50 -7.25
N PHE A 68 -0.51 -6.93 -8.26
CA PHE A 68 0.71 -6.28 -8.70
C PHE A 68 0.46 -4.88 -9.30
N GLU A 69 -0.56 -4.71 -10.12
CA GLU A 69 -0.96 -3.43 -10.70
C GLU A 69 -1.30 -2.39 -9.63
N GLY A 70 -1.93 -2.82 -8.53
CA GLY A 70 -2.22 -1.95 -7.39
C GLY A 70 -0.98 -1.58 -6.58
N ALA A 71 0.00 -2.48 -6.50
CA ALA A 71 1.16 -2.36 -5.62
C ALA A 71 2.43 -1.83 -6.30
N SER A 72 2.58 -1.97 -7.61
CA SER A 72 3.77 -1.55 -8.35
C SER A 72 3.71 -0.08 -8.72
N ALA A 73 4.82 0.64 -8.58
CA ALA A 73 5.01 1.98 -9.14
C ALA A 73 5.58 1.91 -10.58
N GLY A 74 6.13 0.77 -10.97
CA GLY A 74 6.84 0.56 -12.23
C GLY A 74 8.10 -0.28 -12.01
N GLY A 75 8.87 -0.49 -13.07
CA GLY A 75 10.15 -1.19 -12.99
C GLY A 75 10.94 -1.04 -14.28
N HIS A 76 12.24 -0.77 -14.12
CA HIS A 76 13.21 -0.72 -15.20
C HIS A 76 14.11 -1.95 -15.16
N GLU A 77 14.87 -2.23 -16.22
CA GLU A 77 15.68 -3.46 -16.36
C GLU A 77 16.55 -3.76 -15.12
N GLY A 78 17.06 -2.72 -14.45
CA GLY A 78 17.89 -2.82 -13.23
C GLY A 78 17.16 -2.77 -11.88
N TYR A 79 15.93 -2.24 -11.80
CA TYR A 79 15.20 -2.13 -10.53
C TYR A 79 13.68 -2.23 -10.64
N LEU A 80 13.06 -2.62 -9.53
CA LEU A 80 11.62 -2.70 -9.32
C LEU A 80 11.20 -1.71 -8.23
N ASP A 81 10.26 -0.81 -8.54
CA ASP A 81 9.73 0.15 -7.57
C ASP A 81 8.35 -0.31 -7.10
N MET A 82 8.23 -0.61 -5.81
CA MET A 82 6.98 -1.05 -5.20
C MET A 82 6.41 0.02 -4.28
N ARG A 83 5.14 0.39 -4.47
CA ARG A 83 4.44 1.36 -3.65
C ARG A 83 4.29 0.85 -2.21
N VAL A 84 4.28 1.80 -1.29
CA VAL A 84 3.98 1.59 0.12
C VAL A 84 2.49 1.78 0.40
N ASP A 85 2.03 1.25 1.53
CA ASP A 85 0.61 1.22 1.90
C ASP A 85 -0.04 2.61 1.95
N SER A 86 0.73 3.63 2.29
CA SER A 86 0.28 5.02 2.31
C SER A 86 -0.14 5.54 0.93
N VAL A 87 0.24 4.87 -0.16
CA VAL A 87 -0.23 5.15 -1.52
C VAL A 87 -1.41 4.26 -1.89
N VAL A 88 -1.34 2.97 -1.55
CA VAL A 88 -2.33 1.97 -1.98
C VAL A 88 -3.67 2.08 -1.24
N ASN A 89 -3.67 2.43 0.04
CA ASN A 89 -4.88 2.47 0.89
C ASN A 89 -5.41 3.89 1.16
N ARG A 90 -5.25 4.82 0.20
CA ARG A 90 -5.77 6.20 0.33
C ARG A 90 -7.28 6.33 0.24
N GLY A 91 -7.93 5.36 -0.39
CA GLY A 91 -9.36 5.40 -0.63
C GLY A 91 -10.19 5.43 0.64
N GLU A 92 -9.75 4.74 1.70
CA GLU A 92 -10.50 4.63 2.95
C GLU A 92 -10.77 6.00 3.59
N GLY A 93 -9.74 6.86 3.69
CA GLY A 93 -9.90 8.22 4.24
C GLY A 93 -10.83 9.09 3.38
N PHE A 94 -10.75 8.97 2.05
CA PHE A 94 -11.66 9.64 1.14
C PHE A 94 -13.11 9.18 1.33
N TYR A 95 -13.35 7.88 1.52
CA TYR A 95 -14.71 7.36 1.76
C TYR A 95 -15.28 7.81 3.10
N ILE A 96 -14.46 7.78 4.15
CA ILE A 96 -14.89 8.18 5.50
C ILE A 96 -15.20 9.68 5.53
N MET A 97 -14.26 10.53 5.09
CA MET A 97 -14.45 11.98 5.15
C MET A 97 -15.40 12.48 4.06
N GLY A 98 -15.36 11.89 2.87
CA GLY A 98 -16.19 12.26 1.73
C GLY A 98 -17.58 11.67 1.84
N ILE A 99 -17.75 10.41 1.44
CA ILE A 99 -19.09 9.81 1.31
C ILE A 99 -19.82 9.75 2.66
N ILE A 100 -19.19 9.14 3.67
CA ILE A 100 -19.84 8.95 4.98
C ILE A 100 -20.00 10.29 5.70
N GLY A 101 -18.97 11.14 5.69
CA GLY A 101 -19.00 12.46 6.29
C GLY A 101 -20.07 13.37 5.70
N ILE A 102 -20.19 13.43 4.37
CA ILE A 102 -21.22 14.21 3.68
C ILE A 102 -22.62 13.66 3.99
N LEU A 103 -22.83 12.34 4.00
CA LEU A 103 -24.13 11.76 4.36
C LEU A 103 -24.52 12.03 5.81
N PHE A 104 -23.53 11.97 6.72
CA PHE A 104 -23.73 12.35 8.12
C PHE A 104 -24.10 13.82 8.24
N TRP A 105 -23.38 14.71 7.53
CA TRP A 105 -23.65 16.13 7.56
C TRP A 105 -25.01 16.48 6.95
N TRP A 106 -25.39 15.83 5.85
CA TRP A 106 -26.71 15.98 5.25
C TRP A 106 -27.83 15.59 6.23
N SER A 107 -27.62 14.51 7.00
CA SER A 107 -28.56 14.12 8.05
C SER A 107 -28.62 15.18 9.16
N PHE A 108 -27.48 15.72 9.57
CA PHE A 108 -27.40 16.77 10.58
C PHE A 108 -28.05 18.08 10.11
N GLU A 109 -27.85 18.46 8.86
CA GLU A 109 -28.55 19.57 8.22
C GLU A 109 -30.07 19.39 8.31
N TYR A 110 -30.56 18.22 7.88
CA TYR A 110 -31.99 17.94 7.81
C TYR A 110 -32.65 17.91 9.19
N PHE A 111 -32.03 17.30 10.20
CA PHE A 111 -32.64 17.12 11.52
C PHE A 111 -32.34 18.24 12.53
N VAL A 112 -31.19 18.92 12.40
CA VAL A 112 -30.72 19.88 13.41
C VAL A 112 -30.69 21.30 12.85
N LEU A 113 -30.02 21.52 11.72
CA LEU A 113 -29.84 22.88 11.19
C LEU A 113 -31.14 23.45 10.61
N SER A 114 -32.04 22.60 10.12
CA SER A 114 -33.38 23.00 9.66
C SER A 114 -34.24 23.68 10.74
N ALA A 115 -33.94 23.42 12.02
CA ALA A 115 -34.63 24.02 13.16
C ALA A 115 -34.09 25.41 13.55
N ILE A 116 -32.96 25.86 12.96
CA ILE A 116 -32.38 27.18 13.24
C ILE A 116 -33.18 28.24 12.47
N GLN A 117 -33.69 29.25 13.19
CA GLN A 117 -34.49 30.34 12.62
C GLN A 117 -33.65 31.41 11.93
N ASP A 118 -32.42 31.64 12.40
CA ASP A 118 -31.50 32.59 11.78
C ASP A 118 -30.92 31.97 10.49
N GLU A 119 -31.35 32.52 9.34
CA GLU A 119 -30.95 32.02 8.03
C GLU A 119 -29.45 32.15 7.77
N LEU A 120 -28.83 33.23 8.23
CA LEU A 120 -27.40 33.46 8.05
C LEU A 120 -26.58 32.43 8.82
N ILE A 121 -26.93 32.18 10.08
CA ILE A 121 -26.25 31.19 10.92
C ILE A 121 -26.47 29.78 10.37
N ARG A 122 -27.69 29.47 9.92
CA ARG A 122 -28.03 28.18 9.31
C ARG A 122 -27.17 27.94 8.07
N ASP A 123 -27.18 28.88 7.13
CA ASP A 123 -26.49 28.71 5.85
C ASP A 123 -24.97 28.63 6.03
N ILE A 124 -24.39 29.49 6.88
CA ILE A 124 -22.96 29.41 7.23
C ILE A 124 -22.63 28.03 7.80
N SER A 125 -23.46 27.51 8.70
CA SER A 125 -23.24 26.19 9.31
C SER A 125 -23.28 25.10 8.25
N ILE A 126 -24.33 25.06 7.43
CA ILE A 126 -24.52 24.07 6.36
C ILE A 126 -23.30 24.03 5.44
N TYR A 127 -22.93 25.18 4.86
CA TYR A 127 -21.81 25.24 3.92
C TYR A 127 -20.47 24.96 4.58
N SER A 128 -20.26 25.38 5.83
CA SER A 128 -19.02 25.10 6.56
C SER A 128 -18.80 23.61 6.78
N GLY A 129 -19.85 22.86 7.12
CA GLY A 129 -19.70 21.42 7.32
C GLY A 129 -19.48 20.67 6.00
N TYR A 130 -20.19 21.02 4.93
CA TYR A 130 -19.89 20.44 3.61
C TYR A 130 -18.48 20.78 3.14
N ALA A 131 -18.03 22.02 3.35
CA ALA A 131 -16.66 22.42 3.04
C ALA A 131 -15.65 21.62 3.88
N PHE A 132 -15.89 21.44 5.17
CA PHE A 132 -15.02 20.66 6.06
C PHE A 132 -14.86 19.21 5.58
N PHE A 133 -15.97 18.51 5.31
CA PHE A 133 -15.93 17.13 4.82
C PHE A 133 -15.34 17.03 3.41
N GLY A 134 -15.71 17.94 2.50
CA GLY A 134 -15.19 18.00 1.15
C GLY A 134 -13.67 18.24 1.11
N ILE A 135 -13.18 19.25 1.84
CA ILE A 135 -11.75 19.53 1.98
C ILE A 135 -11.03 18.36 2.65
N GLY A 136 -11.61 17.79 3.71
CA GLY A 136 -11.06 16.62 4.39
C GLY A 136 -10.87 15.43 3.45
N ALA A 137 -11.88 15.13 2.62
CA ALA A 137 -11.80 14.07 1.62
C ALA A 137 -10.70 14.33 0.57
N LEU A 138 -10.59 15.57 0.09
CA LEU A 138 -9.54 15.97 -0.86
C LEU A 138 -8.13 15.87 -0.23
N ILE A 139 -7.95 16.28 1.03
CA ILE A 139 -6.68 16.12 1.76
C ILE A 139 -6.31 14.64 1.87
N CYS A 140 -7.27 13.77 2.22
CA CYS A 140 -7.02 12.33 2.28
C CYS A 140 -6.58 11.74 0.94
N LEU A 141 -7.17 12.22 -0.17
CA LEU A 141 -6.86 11.75 -1.51
C LEU A 141 -5.52 12.28 -2.03
N PHE A 142 -5.27 13.57 -1.86
CA PHE A 142 -4.13 14.32 -2.41
C PHE A 142 -2.99 14.55 -1.42
N ARG A 143 -2.94 13.86 -0.28
CA ARG A 143 -1.77 13.88 0.60
C ARG A 143 -0.48 13.55 -0.16
N THR A 144 0.67 13.96 0.36
CA THR A 144 1.96 13.73 -0.31
C THR A 144 2.17 12.25 -0.63
N LEU A 145 2.46 11.92 -1.90
CA LEU A 145 2.84 10.59 -2.35
C LEU A 145 4.26 10.29 -1.89
N HIS A 146 4.38 9.31 -1.00
CA HIS A 146 5.67 8.83 -0.54
C HIS A 146 6.42 8.09 -1.66
N THR A 147 7.75 8.11 -1.56
CA THR A 147 8.61 7.30 -2.44
C THR A 147 8.25 5.81 -2.34
N PRO A 148 8.35 5.06 -3.45
CA PRO A 148 8.26 3.60 -3.42
C PRO A 148 9.47 2.99 -2.67
N VAL A 149 9.42 1.69 -2.41
CA VAL A 149 10.61 0.92 -2.06
C VAL A 149 11.24 0.43 -3.36
N ARG A 150 12.52 0.77 -3.58
CA ARG A 150 13.26 0.35 -4.77
C ARG A 150 14.05 -0.91 -4.48
N PHE A 151 13.77 -1.96 -5.23
CA PHE A 151 14.50 -3.22 -5.23
C PHE A 151 15.43 -3.26 -6.44
N HIS A 152 16.73 -3.16 -6.23
CA HIS A 152 17.70 -3.06 -7.31
C HIS A 152 18.43 -4.39 -7.50
N LYS A 153 18.10 -5.09 -8.60
CA LYS A 153 18.53 -6.48 -8.83
C LYS A 153 20.03 -6.61 -9.05
N ALA A 154 20.64 -5.72 -9.84
CA ALA A 154 22.07 -5.87 -10.19
C ALA A 154 22.97 -5.65 -8.96
N ASN A 155 22.71 -4.57 -8.21
CA ASN A 155 23.44 -4.28 -6.96
C ASN A 155 23.05 -5.17 -5.77
N GLN A 156 21.94 -5.94 -5.85
CA GLN A 156 21.37 -6.68 -4.71
C GLN A 156 21.10 -5.78 -3.50
N GLU A 157 20.51 -4.62 -3.75
CA GLU A 157 20.26 -3.60 -2.73
C GLU A 157 18.80 -3.15 -2.73
N VAL A 158 18.32 -2.71 -1.57
CA VAL A 158 17.01 -2.13 -1.37
C VAL A 158 17.17 -0.69 -0.87
N TYR A 159 16.62 0.25 -1.62
CA TYR A 159 16.62 1.66 -1.25
C TYR A 159 15.26 2.09 -0.70
N VAL A 160 15.28 2.88 0.36
CA VAL A 160 14.08 3.39 1.02
C VAL A 160 14.33 4.82 1.48
N TRP A 161 13.42 5.73 1.10
CA TRP A 161 13.38 7.08 1.66
C TRP A 161 12.17 7.22 2.59
N HIS A 162 12.43 7.24 3.90
CA HIS A 162 11.37 7.28 4.91
C HIS A 162 11.64 8.34 5.96
N LYS A 163 10.70 9.28 6.15
CA LYS A 163 10.78 10.36 7.16
C LYS A 163 12.11 11.12 7.13
N LYS A 164 12.57 11.45 5.93
CA LYS A 164 13.87 12.13 5.67
C LYS A 164 15.11 11.33 6.07
N VAL A 165 14.99 10.00 6.11
CA VAL A 165 16.11 9.08 6.32
C VAL A 165 16.23 8.18 5.10
N LEU A 166 17.43 8.11 4.54
CA LEU A 166 17.77 7.28 3.40
C LEU A 166 18.39 5.99 3.90
N TYR A 167 17.79 4.87 3.53
CA TYR A 167 18.32 3.55 3.81
C TYR A 167 18.84 2.92 2.52
N ARG A 168 20.02 2.30 2.62
CA ARG A 168 20.61 1.44 1.59
C ARG A 168 20.88 0.09 2.23
N ILE A 169 20.00 -0.88 1.96
CA ILE A 169 19.94 -2.15 2.67
C ILE A 169 20.38 -3.27 1.71
N PRO A 170 21.46 -4.00 1.99
CA PRO A 170 21.79 -5.23 1.26
C PRO A 170 20.62 -6.22 1.29
N TRP A 171 20.33 -6.88 0.16
CA TRP A 171 19.16 -7.76 0.03
C TRP A 171 19.16 -8.94 1.02
N ASP A 172 20.34 -9.47 1.32
CA ASP A 172 20.58 -10.54 2.30
C ASP A 172 20.38 -10.08 3.75
N GLU A 173 20.59 -8.79 4.03
CA GLU A 173 20.35 -8.15 5.32
C GLU A 173 18.95 -7.51 5.45
N CYS A 174 18.15 -7.57 4.39
CA CYS A 174 16.79 -7.05 4.37
C CYS A 174 15.89 -7.83 5.33
N GLU A 175 15.03 -7.15 6.08
CA GLU A 175 14.14 -7.81 7.04
C GLU A 175 12.68 -7.56 6.66
N LEU A 176 12.02 -8.59 6.16
CA LEU A 176 10.62 -8.55 5.71
C LEU A 176 9.80 -9.58 6.48
N SER A 177 8.61 -9.19 6.92
CA SER A 177 7.68 -10.12 7.56
C SER A 177 6.23 -9.72 7.34
N ILE A 178 5.33 -10.70 7.39
CA ILE A 178 3.90 -10.44 7.47
C ILE A 178 3.50 -10.47 8.94
N ARG A 179 2.98 -9.36 9.46
CA ARG A 179 2.47 -9.28 10.83
C ARG A 179 0.96 -9.29 10.86
N VAL A 180 0.42 -9.76 11.97
CA VAL A 180 -1.00 -9.64 12.30
C VAL A 180 -1.25 -8.23 12.85
N ASP A 181 -2.17 -7.49 12.23
CA ASP A 181 -2.60 -6.15 12.64
C ASP A 181 -4.09 -6.18 12.93
N ASN A 182 -4.46 -6.45 14.18
CA ASN A 182 -5.87 -6.50 14.59
C ASN A 182 -6.45 -5.08 14.61
N ARG A 183 -7.48 -4.84 13.80
CA ARG A 183 -8.19 -3.56 13.77
C ARG A 183 -9.64 -3.73 14.18
N ASN A 184 -10.17 -2.69 14.82
CA ASN A 184 -11.60 -2.60 15.10
C ASN A 184 -12.30 -1.99 13.89
N ILE A 185 -13.17 -2.76 13.23
CA ILE A 185 -13.94 -2.30 12.06
C ILE A 185 -15.36 -1.87 12.49
N GLY A 186 -15.43 -1.03 13.52
CA GLY A 186 -16.70 -0.51 14.05
C GLY A 186 -17.65 -1.63 14.50
N LEU A 187 -18.84 -1.69 13.89
CA LEU A 187 -19.90 -2.65 14.26
C LEU A 187 -19.53 -4.12 14.00
N LYS A 188 -18.52 -4.41 13.16
CA LYS A 188 -18.01 -5.78 12.94
C LYS A 188 -17.06 -6.25 14.05
N GLY A 189 -16.70 -5.37 14.98
CA GLY A 189 -15.77 -5.64 16.08
C GLY A 189 -14.32 -5.80 15.61
N GLN A 190 -13.51 -6.47 16.43
CA GLN A 190 -12.12 -6.79 16.08
C GLN A 190 -12.05 -7.83 14.96
N GLN A 191 -11.23 -7.49 13.95
CA GLN A 191 -10.94 -8.31 12.80
C GLN A 191 -9.43 -8.38 12.58
N ASP A 192 -8.96 -9.57 12.20
CA ASP A 192 -7.54 -9.78 11.89
C ASP A 192 -7.23 -9.14 10.54
N GLY A 193 -6.37 -8.12 10.56
CA GLY A 193 -5.71 -7.60 9.37
C GLY A 193 -4.33 -8.23 9.21
N TYR A 194 -3.82 -8.22 7.98
CA TYR A 194 -2.45 -8.65 7.68
C TYR A 194 -1.66 -7.49 7.10
N GLN A 195 -0.40 -7.37 7.51
CA GLN A 195 0.46 -6.29 7.05
C GLN A 195 1.85 -6.79 6.66
N LEU A 196 2.22 -6.58 5.40
CA LEU A 196 3.58 -6.79 4.91
C LEU A 196 4.43 -5.61 5.34
N THR A 197 5.44 -5.89 6.15
CA THR A 197 6.28 -4.85 6.77
C THR A 197 7.73 -5.09 6.40
N LEU A 198 8.38 -4.03 5.90
CA LEU A 198 9.83 -3.92 5.79
C LEU A 198 10.34 -3.28 7.09
N TRP A 199 11.22 -3.98 7.79
CA TRP A 199 11.83 -3.48 9.02
C TRP A 199 13.12 -2.74 8.67
N LEU A 200 13.08 -1.42 8.75
CA LEU A 200 14.23 -0.58 8.43
C LEU A 200 15.25 -0.65 9.56
N ASN A 201 16.34 -1.38 9.33
CA ASN A 201 17.43 -1.51 10.28
C ASN A 201 18.22 -0.19 10.33
N PRO A 202 18.37 0.44 11.51
CA PRO A 202 19.07 1.72 11.65
C PRO A 202 20.53 1.69 11.20
N LYS A 203 21.18 0.51 11.21
CA LYS A 203 22.56 0.35 10.74
C LYS A 203 22.74 0.66 9.25
N HIS A 204 21.66 0.65 8.47
CA HIS A 204 21.67 0.92 7.03
C HIS A 204 21.24 2.35 6.68
N ALA A 205 21.04 3.21 7.68
CA ALA A 205 20.76 4.62 7.46
C ALA A 205 22.03 5.33 7.00
N ILE A 206 21.99 5.98 5.84
CA ILE A 206 23.16 6.59 5.21
C ILE A 206 23.33 8.05 5.62
N ASN A 207 22.24 8.79 5.72
CA ASN A 207 22.27 10.24 5.95
C ASN A 207 22.10 10.64 7.42
N LYS A 208 21.90 9.67 8.33
CA LYS A 208 21.77 9.90 9.77
C LYS A 208 22.32 8.69 10.53
N ASP A 209 23.08 8.95 11.59
CA ASP A 209 23.43 7.89 12.54
C ASP A 209 22.23 7.61 13.44
N LEU A 210 21.68 6.40 13.29
CA LEU A 210 20.58 5.88 14.10
C LEU A 210 21.01 4.62 14.87
N THR A 211 22.32 4.39 15.01
CA THR A 211 22.88 3.21 15.66
C THR A 211 22.33 3.05 17.08
N GLY A 212 21.99 1.82 17.45
CA GLY A 212 21.41 1.49 18.76
C GLY A 212 19.90 1.75 18.87
N GLN A 213 19.25 2.37 17.88
CA GLN A 213 17.79 2.47 17.84
C GLN A 213 17.14 1.15 17.43
N LYS A 214 15.84 1.01 17.75
CA LYS A 214 15.02 -0.09 17.22
C LYS A 214 14.71 0.13 15.74
N HIS A 215 14.34 -0.94 15.06
CA HIS A 215 13.96 -0.88 13.65
C HIS A 215 12.72 -0.01 13.45
N VAL A 216 12.62 0.63 12.29
CA VAL A 216 11.43 1.41 11.93
C VAL A 216 10.55 0.58 11.01
N PRO A 217 9.27 0.33 11.35
CA PRO A 217 8.37 -0.42 10.49
C PRO A 217 7.92 0.44 9.31
N LEU A 218 8.17 -0.02 8.09
CA LEU A 218 7.57 0.50 6.88
C LEU A 218 6.46 -0.43 6.40
N ASN A 219 5.23 0.06 6.43
CA ASN A 219 4.09 -0.67 5.89
C ASN A 219 4.14 -0.68 4.36
N MET A 220 4.44 -1.83 3.76
CA MET A 220 4.48 -1.98 2.31
C MET A 220 3.10 -2.24 1.74
N PHE A 221 2.33 -3.13 2.37
CA PHE A 221 1.02 -3.52 1.89
C PHE A 221 0.17 -4.04 3.05
N HIS A 222 -1.04 -3.51 3.15
CA HIS A 222 -2.03 -3.95 4.13
C HIS A 222 -3.25 -4.53 3.42
N ASN A 223 -3.73 -5.67 3.91
CA ASN A 223 -4.96 -6.27 3.47
C ASN A 223 -5.78 -6.70 4.68
N MET A 224 -7.01 -6.22 4.72
CA MET A 224 -8.01 -6.72 5.64
C MET A 224 -8.56 -8.02 5.05
N ASP A 225 -8.63 -9.07 5.87
CA ASP A 225 -9.34 -10.33 5.61
C ASP A 225 -8.52 -11.45 4.97
N HIS A 226 -7.57 -11.13 4.08
CA HIS A 226 -6.79 -12.13 3.33
C HIS A 226 -5.29 -11.91 3.43
N HIS A 227 -4.55 -12.97 3.75
CA HIS A 227 -3.09 -12.98 3.77
C HIS A 227 -2.46 -13.18 2.38
N ILE A 228 -3.19 -13.80 1.45
CA ILE A 228 -2.67 -14.21 0.13
C ILE A 228 -2.09 -13.06 -0.68
N PRO A 229 -2.72 -11.87 -0.79
CA PRO A 229 -2.14 -10.76 -1.53
C PRO A 229 -0.75 -10.35 -1.03
N LEU A 230 -0.48 -10.49 0.28
CA LEU A 230 0.83 -10.17 0.87
C LEU A 230 1.89 -11.21 0.51
N TYR A 231 1.52 -12.49 0.50
CA TYR A 231 2.43 -13.56 0.06
C TYR A 231 2.70 -13.47 -1.44
N ALA A 232 1.71 -13.07 -2.24
CA ALA A 232 1.89 -12.83 -3.67
C ALA A 232 2.84 -11.64 -3.93
N TYR A 233 2.66 -10.53 -3.22
CA TYR A 233 3.59 -9.39 -3.26
C TYR A 233 5.02 -9.84 -2.92
N TRP A 234 5.17 -10.57 -1.81
CA TRP A 234 6.47 -11.09 -1.39
C TRP A 234 7.11 -12.00 -2.44
N GLU A 235 6.38 -12.98 -2.95
CA GLU A 235 6.88 -13.90 -3.98
C GLU A 235 7.31 -13.14 -5.23
N TYR A 236 6.59 -12.09 -5.61
CA TYR A 236 6.96 -11.26 -6.74
C TYR A 236 8.32 -10.59 -6.52
N VAL A 237 8.49 -9.87 -5.40
CA VAL A 237 9.75 -9.19 -5.07
C VAL A 237 10.89 -10.18 -4.91
N ARG A 238 10.66 -11.29 -4.21
CA ARG A 238 11.65 -12.35 -3.98
C ARG A 238 12.14 -12.92 -5.30
N ARG A 239 11.23 -13.34 -6.20
CA ARG A 239 11.59 -13.88 -7.52
C ARG A 239 12.33 -12.88 -8.38
N TYR A 240 11.93 -11.61 -8.34
CA TYR A 240 12.63 -10.53 -9.04
C TYR A 240 14.09 -10.42 -8.56
N MET A 241 14.30 -10.33 -7.24
CA MET A 241 15.63 -10.15 -6.64
C MET A 241 16.52 -11.39 -6.80
N THR A 242 15.96 -12.61 -6.70
CA THR A 242 16.72 -13.86 -6.85
C THR A 242 16.88 -14.32 -8.30
N GLY A 243 16.13 -13.75 -9.24
CA GLY A 243 16.10 -14.20 -10.63
C GLY A 243 15.31 -15.49 -10.88
N ASP A 244 14.47 -15.91 -9.93
CA ASP A 244 13.57 -17.06 -10.12
C ASP A 244 12.51 -16.74 -11.20
N THR A 245 11.98 -17.77 -11.86
CA THR A 245 10.93 -17.61 -12.88
C THR A 245 9.70 -16.91 -12.30
N SER A 246 9.24 -15.85 -12.97
CA SER A 246 8.21 -14.97 -12.43
C SER A 246 6.80 -15.56 -12.49
N LEU A 247 5.91 -15.03 -11.65
CA LEU A 247 4.47 -15.24 -11.78
C LEU A 247 3.83 -14.31 -12.83
N TYR A 248 4.35 -13.09 -13.01
CA TYR A 248 3.94 -12.12 -14.04
C TYR A 248 4.94 -10.95 -14.00
N ILE A 249 5.75 -10.68 -15.03
CA ILE A 249 6.62 -9.49 -15.08
C ILE A 249 6.26 -8.66 -16.31
N GLU A 250 5.70 -7.49 -16.08
CA GLU A 250 5.59 -6.45 -17.09
C GLU A 250 6.40 -5.23 -16.61
N MET A 251 7.58 -5.05 -17.19
CA MET A 251 8.47 -3.93 -16.88
C MET A 251 8.17 -2.79 -17.85
N SER A 252 7.70 -1.68 -17.32
CA SER A 252 7.43 -0.47 -18.10
C SER A 252 8.54 0.54 -17.85
N LYS A 253 9.06 1.15 -18.92
CA LYS A 253 9.99 2.29 -18.84
C LYS A 253 9.33 3.60 -18.45
N GLU A 254 7.99 3.66 -18.49
CA GLU A 254 7.22 4.83 -18.09
C GLU A 254 6.36 4.56 -16.85
N PRO A 255 6.22 5.54 -15.93
CA PRO A 255 5.41 5.42 -14.73
C PRO A 255 3.97 5.08 -15.09
N ARG A 256 3.41 4.10 -14.38
CA ARG A 256 2.01 3.72 -14.55
C ARG A 256 1.12 4.78 -13.94
N VAL A 257 0.76 5.77 -14.77
CA VAL A 257 -0.22 6.79 -14.47
C VAL A 257 -1.56 6.38 -15.09
N PRO A 258 -2.69 6.51 -14.36
CA PRO A 258 -4.00 6.36 -14.98
C PRO A 258 -4.12 7.31 -16.18
N GLY A 259 -4.39 6.76 -17.36
CA GLY A 259 -4.38 7.53 -18.60
C GLY A 259 -5.35 6.99 -19.64
N PHE A 260 -5.58 7.80 -20.66
CA PHE A 260 -6.38 7.40 -21.81
C PHE A 260 -5.58 6.45 -22.69
N ASN A 261 -6.01 5.20 -22.81
CA ASN A 261 -5.34 4.22 -23.67
C ASN A 261 -5.63 4.54 -25.15
N THR A 262 -4.65 5.16 -25.81
CA THR A 262 -4.75 5.60 -27.21
C THR A 262 -4.82 4.44 -28.20
N GLU A 263 -4.19 3.30 -27.89
CA GLU A 263 -4.24 2.11 -28.74
C GLU A 263 -5.63 1.46 -28.70
N MET A 264 -6.23 1.36 -27.51
CA MET A 264 -7.62 0.90 -27.35
C MET A 264 -8.59 1.87 -28.02
N ALA A 265 -8.35 3.18 -27.92
CA ALA A 265 -9.16 4.20 -28.58
C ALA A 265 -9.11 4.11 -30.10
N LYS A 266 -7.95 3.76 -30.69
CA LYS A 266 -7.83 3.48 -32.12
C LYS A 266 -8.66 2.27 -32.55
N ARG A 267 -8.76 1.23 -31.72
CA ARG A 267 -9.55 0.02 -32.02
C ARG A 267 -11.06 0.22 -31.87
N VAL A 268 -11.50 0.97 -30.87
CA VAL A 268 -12.92 1.13 -30.51
C VAL A 268 -13.55 2.40 -31.12
N GLY A 269 -12.72 3.31 -31.64
CA GLY A 269 -13.11 4.62 -32.16
C GLY A 269 -12.97 5.72 -31.11
N TYR A 270 -12.27 6.81 -31.47
CA TYR A 270 -11.92 7.89 -30.53
C TYR A 270 -13.12 8.51 -29.81
N ILE A 271 -14.21 8.79 -30.52
CA ILE A 271 -15.42 9.42 -29.92
C ILE A 271 -16.02 8.49 -28.85
N LYS A 272 -16.16 7.20 -29.18
CA LYS A 272 -16.69 6.19 -28.26
C LYS A 272 -15.77 6.00 -27.05
N ALA A 273 -14.46 6.01 -27.26
CA ALA A 273 -13.47 5.91 -26.19
C ALA A 273 -13.48 7.15 -25.28
N ILE A 274 -13.58 8.36 -25.83
CA ILE A 274 -13.69 9.61 -25.05
C ILE A 274 -14.97 9.60 -24.21
N PHE A 275 -16.10 9.24 -24.80
CA PHE A 275 -17.37 9.16 -24.08
C PHE A 275 -17.31 8.13 -22.95
N LEU A 276 -16.75 6.95 -23.22
CA LEU A 276 -16.51 5.92 -22.21
C LEU A 276 -15.60 6.46 -21.10
N PHE A 277 -14.52 7.16 -21.43
CA PHE A 277 -13.61 7.76 -20.46
C PHE A 277 -14.33 8.78 -19.57
N VAL A 278 -15.03 9.76 -20.15
CA VAL A 278 -15.75 10.80 -19.40
C VAL A 278 -16.80 10.21 -18.46
N ILE A 279 -17.52 9.16 -18.87
CA ILE A 279 -18.48 8.47 -18.01
C ILE A 279 -17.77 7.67 -16.94
N MET A 280 -16.76 6.87 -17.31
CA MET A 280 -16.09 5.94 -16.40
C MET A 280 -15.19 6.64 -15.38
N THR A 281 -14.67 7.83 -15.66
CA THR A 281 -13.80 8.56 -14.73
C THR A 281 -14.48 8.90 -13.40
N PRO A 282 -15.71 9.47 -13.36
CA PRO A 282 -16.48 9.61 -12.13
C PRO A 282 -16.68 8.30 -11.37
N PHE A 283 -16.99 7.19 -12.07
CA PHE A 283 -17.12 5.87 -11.44
C PHE A 283 -15.77 5.39 -10.89
N ALA A 284 -14.67 5.56 -11.63
CA ALA A 284 -13.35 5.20 -11.16
C ALA A 284 -12.92 6.03 -9.94
N PHE A 285 -13.30 7.31 -9.90
CA PHE A 285 -13.09 8.17 -8.75
C PHE A 285 -13.89 7.70 -7.53
N LEU A 286 -15.15 7.31 -7.72
CA LEU A 286 -16.03 6.82 -6.66
C LEU A 286 -15.71 5.41 -6.20
N PHE A 287 -15.23 4.50 -7.05
CA PHE A 287 -15.04 3.08 -6.73
C PHE A 287 -13.57 2.67 -6.60
N LYS A 288 -12.63 3.45 -7.14
CA LYS A 288 -11.17 3.20 -7.07
C LYS A 288 -10.38 4.50 -6.82
N PRO A 289 -10.68 5.28 -5.76
CA PRO A 289 -10.03 6.57 -5.48
C PRO A 289 -8.50 6.46 -5.33
N ALA A 290 -7.99 5.32 -4.85
CA ALA A 290 -6.54 5.10 -4.74
C ALA A 290 -5.80 5.19 -6.09
N LYS A 291 -6.44 4.80 -7.20
CA LYS A 291 -5.85 4.97 -8.54
C LYS A 291 -5.76 6.45 -8.92
N MET A 292 -6.76 7.24 -8.55
CA MET A 292 -6.77 8.69 -8.82
C MET A 292 -5.76 9.46 -7.95
N ALA A 293 -5.41 8.95 -6.77
CA ALA A 293 -4.42 9.57 -5.91
C ALA A 293 -3.01 9.67 -6.55
N LEU A 294 -2.73 8.86 -7.58
CA LEU A 294 -1.49 8.94 -8.38
C LEU A 294 -1.37 10.24 -9.19
N LEU A 295 -2.50 10.91 -9.43
CA LEU A 295 -2.55 12.25 -10.04
C LEU A 295 -2.22 13.37 -9.05
N SER A 296 -1.88 13.05 -7.79
CA SER A 296 -1.51 14.08 -6.82
C SER A 296 -0.29 14.87 -7.31
N PRO A 297 -0.35 16.22 -7.25
CA PRO A 297 0.80 17.06 -7.59
C PRO A 297 1.88 17.01 -6.49
N PHE A 298 1.54 16.54 -5.30
CA PHE A 298 2.46 16.48 -4.15
C PHE A 298 3.16 15.12 -4.12
N LYS A 299 4.36 15.04 -4.68
CA LYS A 299 5.17 13.81 -4.79
C LYS A 299 6.52 14.00 -4.09
N GLU A 300 6.91 13.06 -3.22
CA GLU A 300 8.23 13.03 -2.59
C GLU A 300 9.27 12.47 -3.56
N LYS A 301 10.21 13.28 -4.03
CA LYS A 301 11.26 12.78 -4.92
C LYS A 301 12.29 11.94 -4.19
N TRP A 302 12.96 11.06 -4.93
CA TRP A 302 14.13 10.37 -4.42
C TRP A 302 15.28 11.36 -4.15
N PRO A 303 16.13 11.12 -3.13
CA PRO A 303 17.39 11.84 -3.00
C PRO A 303 18.32 11.56 -4.19
N ALA A 304 19.16 12.53 -4.53
CA ALA A 304 20.05 12.48 -5.70
C ALA A 304 21.00 11.28 -5.65
N GLU A 305 21.43 10.89 -4.45
CA GLU A 305 22.32 9.76 -4.19
C GLU A 305 21.77 8.44 -4.74
N VAL A 306 20.44 8.24 -4.68
CA VAL A 306 19.80 7.03 -5.20
C VAL A 306 19.93 6.98 -6.73
N HIS A 307 19.82 8.12 -7.41
CA HIS A 307 20.01 8.18 -8.86
C HIS A 307 21.46 7.91 -9.26
N GLU A 308 22.42 8.38 -8.46
CA GLU A 308 23.84 8.09 -8.68
C GLU A 308 24.16 6.61 -8.50
N TRP A 309 23.64 5.97 -7.45
CA TRP A 309 23.89 4.54 -7.19
C TRP A 309 23.20 3.62 -8.20
N THR A 310 22.05 4.03 -8.72
CA THR A 310 21.29 3.25 -9.71
C THR A 310 21.64 3.59 -11.14
N GLY A 311 22.43 4.64 -11.39
CA GLY A 311 22.77 5.12 -12.73
C GLY A 311 21.58 5.70 -13.50
N GLU A 312 20.40 5.82 -12.89
CA GLU A 312 19.17 6.25 -13.53
C GLU A 312 18.46 7.33 -12.70
N ARG A 313 18.15 8.45 -13.36
CA ARG A 313 17.27 9.48 -12.81
C ARG A 313 15.82 9.08 -13.06
N CYS A 314 15.17 8.50 -12.06
CA CYS A 314 13.74 8.27 -12.13
C CYS A 314 13.02 8.39 -10.79
N ASP A 315 12.05 9.31 -10.76
CA ASP A 315 11.15 9.62 -9.65
C ASP A 315 9.77 8.99 -9.91
N TRP A 316 9.68 7.66 -9.74
CA TRP A 316 8.45 6.92 -9.99
C TRP A 316 7.39 7.18 -8.90
N HIS A 317 6.24 7.72 -9.31
CA HIS A 317 5.04 7.91 -8.48
C HIS A 317 3.76 7.61 -9.26
#